data_AF-A0AAU9J235-F1
#
_entry.id   AF-A0AAU9J235-F1
#
_cell.length_a   1.000
_cell.length_b   1.000
_cell.length_c   1.000
_cell.angle_alpha   90.00
_cell.angle_beta   90.00
_cell.angle_gamma   90.00
#
_symmetry.space_group_name_H-M   'P 1'
#
loop_
_entity.id
_entity.type
_entity.pdbx_description
1 polymer ?
#
loop_
_entity_poly.entity_id
_entity_poly.type
_entity_poly.pdbx_seq_one_letter_code
_entity_poly.pdbx_strand_id
1 'polypeptide(L)'
;MNQERGRVYKDKLDQISNEYASLHSIFKKLIKSEEESLENHLEFQQKWQEVAELERHNDLANVFLGYSNSLKAKESAHTESLGILKDYIQDALRIASLKIKQQKRSLSRRENREKTAQERSKSLQKTVNSEEINKENEENEKELKMMNEETQRNIKEFENRHVNDIKQVLLHLMNAEMFHHSVALQQLTNLLPLVQNIDPENLPKDI
;
A
#
# COMPACT_ATOMS: atom_id res chain seq x y z
N MET A 1 -5.08 25.60 24.70
CA MET A 1 -4.82 25.45 23.25
C MET A 1 -3.89 24.29 22.89
N ASN A 2 -2.75 24.04 23.55
CA ASN A 2 -1.82 22.96 23.13
C ASN A 2 -2.28 21.54 23.45
N GLN A 3 -2.94 21.29 24.59
CA GLN A 3 -3.53 19.97 24.91
C GLN A 3 -4.59 19.54 23.88
N GLU A 4 -5.34 20.49 23.34
CA GLU A 4 -6.36 20.26 22.31
C GLU A 4 -5.74 19.89 20.96
N ARG A 5 -4.62 20.53 20.58
CA ARG A 5 -3.84 20.16 19.39
C ARG A 5 -3.28 18.73 19.48
N GLY A 6 -2.77 18.33 20.64
CA GLY A 6 -2.26 16.98 20.87
C GLY A 6 -3.35 15.90 20.78
N ARG A 7 -4.54 16.18 21.33
CA ARG A 7 -5.71 15.30 21.22
C ARG A 7 -6.18 15.15 19.77
N VAL A 8 -6.38 16.27 19.07
CA VAL A 8 -6.79 16.28 17.65
C VAL A 8 -5.82 15.50 16.78
N TYR A 9 -4.51 15.63 17.03
CA TYR A 9 -3.51 14.87 16.27
C TYR A 9 -3.57 13.36 16.56
N LYS A 10 -3.82 12.94 17.81
CA LYS A 10 -4.01 11.52 18.14
C LYS A 10 -5.25 10.92 17.49
N ASP A 11 -6.36 11.65 17.51
CA ASP A 11 -7.60 11.23 16.86
C ASP A 11 -7.38 11.08 15.35
N LYS A 12 -6.62 12.01 14.75
CA LYS A 12 -6.17 11.91 13.34
C LYS A 12 -5.30 10.67 13.10
N LEU A 13 -4.32 10.39 13.98
CA LEU A 13 -3.50 9.18 13.85
C LEU A 13 -4.32 7.88 13.96
N ASP A 14 -5.35 7.86 14.81
CA ASP A 14 -6.25 6.71 14.91
C ASP A 14 -7.03 6.50 13.62
N GLN A 15 -7.63 7.57 13.08
CA GLN A 15 -8.33 7.51 11.82
C GLN A 15 -7.40 6.99 10.71
N ILE A 16 -6.22 7.58 10.56
CA ILE A 16 -5.24 7.17 9.55
C ILE A 16 -4.82 5.71 9.75
N SER A 17 -4.57 5.27 11.00
CA SER A 17 -4.19 3.88 11.30
C SER A 17 -5.26 2.88 10.89
N ASN A 18 -6.54 3.23 11.11
CA ASN A 18 -7.69 2.40 10.74
C ASN A 18 -7.86 2.34 9.22
N GLU A 19 -7.70 3.47 8.52
CA GLU A 19 -7.75 3.49 7.06
C GLU A 19 -6.65 2.61 6.44
N TYR A 20 -5.41 2.68 6.95
CA TYR A 20 -4.35 1.79 6.45
C TYR A 20 -4.59 0.31 6.77
N ALA A 21 -5.19 0.01 7.92
CA ALA A 21 -5.56 -1.38 8.25
C ALA A 21 -6.65 -1.89 7.30
N SER A 22 -7.64 -1.05 6.99
CA SER A 22 -8.70 -1.34 6.01
C SER A 22 -8.10 -1.55 4.62
N LEU A 23 -7.23 -0.63 4.18
CA LEU A 23 -6.55 -0.71 2.88
C LEU A 23 -5.70 -1.98 2.77
N HIS A 24 -4.94 -2.33 3.79
CA HIS A 24 -4.20 -3.60 3.84
C HIS A 24 -5.15 -4.81 3.71
N SER A 25 -6.30 -4.79 4.39
CA SER A 25 -7.29 -5.87 4.26
C SER A 25 -7.88 -5.96 2.86
N ILE A 26 -8.14 -4.84 2.19
CA ILE A 26 -8.60 -4.80 0.79
C ILE A 26 -7.51 -5.36 -0.11
N PHE A 27 -6.26 -4.93 0.10
CA PHE A 27 -5.12 -5.36 -0.70
C PHE A 27 -4.85 -6.87 -0.59
N LYS A 28 -5.04 -7.48 0.58
CA LYS A 28 -4.98 -8.95 0.72
C LYS A 28 -6.04 -9.67 -0.11
N LYS A 29 -7.25 -9.11 -0.21
CA LYS A 29 -8.31 -9.67 -1.06
C LYS A 29 -7.99 -9.51 -2.54
N LEU A 30 -7.44 -8.36 -2.93
CA LEU A 30 -6.95 -8.12 -4.28
C LEU A 30 -5.89 -9.16 -4.67
N ILE A 31 -4.85 -9.34 -3.85
CA ILE A 31 -3.80 -10.36 -4.09
C ILE A 31 -4.40 -11.75 -4.30
N LYS A 32 -5.35 -12.16 -3.44
CA LYS A 32 -6.00 -13.47 -3.59
C LYS A 32 -6.77 -13.58 -4.90
N SER A 33 -7.48 -12.52 -5.30
CA SER A 33 -8.18 -12.47 -6.58
C SER A 33 -7.22 -12.56 -7.77
N GLU A 34 -6.04 -11.94 -7.67
CA GLU A 34 -5.02 -12.03 -8.73
C GLU A 34 -4.39 -13.43 -8.81
N GLU A 35 -4.18 -14.10 -7.68
CA GLU A 35 -3.75 -15.51 -7.64
C GLU A 35 -4.77 -16.43 -8.33
N GLU A 36 -6.05 -16.28 -8.02
CA GLU A 36 -7.13 -17.03 -8.67
C GLU A 36 -7.20 -16.72 -10.19
N SER A 37 -6.94 -15.46 -10.57
CA SER A 37 -6.87 -15.03 -11.98
C SER A 37 -5.71 -15.71 -12.73
N LEU A 38 -4.54 -15.86 -12.09
CA LEU A 38 -3.41 -16.60 -12.65
C LEU A 38 -3.73 -18.08 -12.88
N GLU A 39 -4.38 -18.74 -11.92
CA GLU A 39 -4.82 -20.13 -12.07
C GLU A 39 -5.79 -20.29 -13.25
N ASN A 40 -6.78 -19.40 -13.36
CA ASN A 40 -7.71 -19.40 -14.49
C ASN A 40 -7.01 -19.16 -15.84
N HIS A 41 -5.97 -18.32 -15.89
CA HIS A 41 -5.21 -18.11 -17.13
C HIS A 41 -4.46 -19.37 -17.58
N LEU A 42 -3.92 -20.16 -16.64
CA LEU A 42 -3.27 -21.43 -16.95
C LEU A 42 -4.25 -22.45 -17.52
N GLU A 43 -5.42 -22.59 -16.90
CA GLU A 43 -6.48 -23.46 -17.42
C GLU A 43 -6.94 -23.02 -18.81
N PHE A 44 -7.13 -21.70 -19.00
CA PHE A 44 -7.56 -21.16 -20.27
C PHE A 44 -6.49 -21.34 -21.36
N GLN A 45 -5.21 -21.17 -21.03
CA GLN A 45 -4.09 -21.44 -21.92
C GLN A 45 -4.12 -22.89 -22.42
N GLN A 46 -4.30 -23.86 -21.51
CA GLN A 46 -4.35 -25.28 -21.85
C GLN A 46 -5.54 -25.57 -22.78
N LYS A 47 -6.72 -25.01 -22.49
CA LYS A 47 -7.89 -25.17 -23.35
C LYS A 47 -7.69 -24.62 -24.75
N TRP A 48 -7.02 -23.48 -24.91
CA TRP A 48 -6.68 -22.99 -26.26
C TRP A 48 -5.75 -23.92 -27.02
N GLN A 49 -4.82 -24.60 -26.34
CA GLN A 49 -3.95 -25.59 -26.99
C GLN A 49 -4.72 -26.84 -27.41
N GLU A 50 -5.62 -27.33 -26.55
CA GLU A 50 -6.50 -28.45 -26.88
C GLU A 50 -7.37 -28.14 -28.11
N VAL A 51 -7.99 -26.96 -28.14
CA VAL A 51 -8.83 -26.52 -29.28
C VAL A 51 -7.99 -26.36 -30.55
N ALA A 52 -6.75 -25.86 -30.44
CA ALA A 52 -5.87 -25.76 -31.59
C ALA A 52 -5.56 -27.12 -32.24
N GLU A 53 -5.40 -28.18 -31.46
CA GLU A 53 -5.19 -29.54 -32.00
C GLU A 53 -6.42 -30.06 -32.74
N LEU A 54 -7.63 -29.75 -32.24
CA LEU A 54 -8.88 -30.10 -32.92
C LEU A 54 -9.01 -29.38 -34.27
N GLU A 55 -8.49 -28.17 -34.36
CA GLU A 55 -8.55 -27.30 -35.54
C GLU A 55 -7.27 -27.35 -36.39
N ARG A 56 -6.38 -28.32 -36.19
CA ARG A 56 -5.03 -28.36 -36.78
C ARG A 56 -4.93 -28.26 -38.31
N HIS A 57 -6.06 -28.42 -39.01
CA HIS A 57 -6.16 -28.33 -40.46
C HIS A 57 -6.73 -26.98 -40.95
N ASN A 58 -6.97 -26.06 -40.02
CA ASN A 58 -7.59 -24.75 -40.22
C ASN A 58 -6.61 -23.64 -39.77
N ASP A 59 -6.66 -22.48 -40.43
CA ASP A 59 -5.90 -21.29 -40.04
C ASP A 59 -6.20 -20.84 -38.59
N LEU A 60 -7.37 -21.21 -38.07
CA LEU A 60 -7.75 -21.00 -36.66
C LEU A 60 -6.79 -21.64 -35.65
N ALA A 61 -6.18 -22.80 -35.96
CA ALA A 61 -5.25 -23.45 -35.04
C ALA A 61 -4.05 -22.55 -34.72
N ASN A 62 -3.51 -21.85 -35.73
CA ASN A 62 -2.40 -20.92 -35.54
C ASN A 62 -2.78 -19.73 -34.67
N VAL A 63 -4.03 -19.25 -34.78
CA VAL A 63 -4.56 -18.17 -33.95
C VAL A 63 -4.72 -18.61 -32.50
N PHE A 64 -5.26 -19.81 -32.27
CA PHE A 64 -5.43 -20.35 -30.92
C PHE A 64 -4.09 -20.64 -30.23
N LEU A 65 -3.11 -21.18 -30.96
CA LEU A 65 -1.73 -21.32 -30.48
C LEU A 65 -1.10 -19.96 -30.18
N GLY A 66 -1.32 -18.97 -31.06
CA GLY A 66 -0.88 -17.60 -30.86
C GLY A 66 -1.44 -17.00 -29.57
N TYR A 67 -2.76 -17.11 -29.36
CA TYR A 67 -3.42 -16.61 -28.15
C TYR A 67 -2.93 -17.33 -26.88
N SER A 68 -2.76 -18.65 -26.94
CA SER A 68 -2.20 -19.45 -25.85
C SER A 68 -0.79 -18.98 -25.47
N ASN A 69 0.08 -18.74 -26.45
CA ASN A 69 1.42 -18.20 -26.21
C ASN A 69 1.39 -16.77 -25.62
N SER A 70 0.46 -15.93 -26.10
CA SER A 70 0.23 -14.60 -25.53
C SER A 70 -0.24 -14.65 -24.07
N LEU A 71 -1.11 -15.60 -23.71
CA LEU A 71 -1.54 -15.82 -22.33
C LEU A 71 -0.35 -16.18 -21.43
N LYS A 72 0.53 -17.08 -21.86
CA LYS A 72 1.74 -17.45 -21.11
C LYS A 72 2.66 -16.25 -20.83
N ALA A 73 2.88 -15.40 -21.83
CA ALA A 73 3.68 -14.18 -21.66
C ALA A 73 3.01 -13.19 -20.70
N LYS A 74 1.68 -13.03 -20.79
CA LYS A 74 0.89 -12.21 -19.87
C LYS A 74 0.94 -12.73 -18.44
N GLU A 75 0.85 -14.05 -18.25
CA GLU A 75 0.92 -14.72 -16.96
C GLU A 75 2.27 -14.50 -16.29
N SER A 76 3.38 -14.62 -17.04
CA SER A 76 4.71 -14.33 -16.52
C SER A 76 4.81 -12.89 -15.99
N ALA A 77 4.33 -11.92 -16.77
CA ALA A 77 4.32 -10.52 -16.35
C ALA A 77 3.38 -10.28 -15.15
N HIS A 78 2.21 -10.94 -15.14
CA HIS A 78 1.28 -10.86 -14.03
C HIS A 78 1.87 -11.44 -12.74
N THR A 79 2.58 -12.58 -12.82
CA THR A 79 3.26 -13.20 -11.69
C THR A 79 4.34 -12.27 -11.11
N GLU A 80 5.13 -11.63 -11.95
CA GLU A 80 6.14 -10.66 -11.52
C GLU A 80 5.49 -9.44 -10.84
N SER A 81 4.46 -8.86 -11.46
CA SER A 81 3.70 -7.76 -10.87
C SER A 81 3.10 -8.15 -9.52
N LEU A 82 2.50 -9.33 -9.42
CA LEU A 82 1.92 -9.85 -8.18
C LEU A 82 2.99 -10.06 -7.09
N GLY A 83 4.19 -10.50 -7.46
CA GLY A 83 5.34 -10.54 -6.57
C GLY A 83 5.65 -9.17 -5.99
N ILE A 84 5.69 -8.12 -6.83
CA ILE A 84 5.90 -6.74 -6.37
C ILE A 84 4.79 -6.30 -5.42
N LEU A 85 3.53 -6.61 -5.72
CA LEU A 85 2.39 -6.27 -4.86
C LEU A 85 2.55 -6.91 -3.47
N LYS A 86 2.89 -8.20 -3.40
CA LYS A 86 3.08 -8.94 -2.14
C LYS A 86 4.26 -8.40 -1.34
N ASP A 87 5.42 -8.31 -1.97
CA ASP A 87 6.69 -8.07 -1.27
C ASP A 87 6.85 -6.61 -0.82
N TYR A 88 6.39 -5.66 -1.65
CA TYR A 88 6.65 -4.24 -1.39
C TYR A 88 5.42 -3.46 -0.92
N ILE A 89 4.21 -3.86 -1.31
CA ILE A 89 3.01 -3.06 -1.02
C ILE A 89 2.24 -3.61 0.17
N GLN A 90 1.92 -4.91 0.16
CA GLN A 90 1.14 -5.53 1.23
C GLN A 90 1.85 -5.34 2.59
N ASP A 91 3.14 -5.64 2.64
CA ASP A 91 3.93 -5.51 3.86
C ASP A 91 4.13 -4.05 4.28
N ALA A 92 4.33 -3.13 3.32
CA ALA A 92 4.45 -1.71 3.63
C ALA A 92 3.16 -1.13 4.24
N LEU A 93 1.99 -1.51 3.74
CA LEU A 93 0.69 -1.10 4.31
C LEU A 93 0.51 -1.63 5.73
N ARG A 94 0.89 -2.90 5.97
CA ARG A 94 0.88 -3.50 7.31
C ARG A 94 1.81 -2.74 8.27
N ILE A 95 3.04 -2.45 7.84
CA ILE A 95 4.05 -1.74 8.62
C ILE A 95 3.62 -0.29 8.89
N ALA A 96 3.01 0.40 7.92
CA ALA A 96 2.53 1.77 8.06
C ALA A 96 1.53 1.90 9.22
N SER A 97 0.52 1.01 9.29
CA SER A 97 -0.44 1.00 10.39
C SER A 97 0.25 0.80 11.76
N LEU A 98 1.27 -0.07 11.83
CA LEU A 98 2.04 -0.30 13.06
C LEU A 98 2.88 0.92 13.48
N LYS A 99 3.56 1.57 12.52
CA LYS A 99 4.34 2.80 12.76
C LYS A 99 3.46 3.92 13.31
N ILE A 100 2.24 4.09 12.76
CA ILE A 100 1.26 5.07 13.25
C ILE A 100 0.83 4.76 14.69
N LYS A 101 0.52 3.49 15.00
CA LYS A 101 0.18 3.07 16.37
C LYS A 101 1.33 3.33 17.35
N GLN A 102 2.57 3.10 16.93
CA GLN A 102 3.76 3.40 17.74
C GLN A 102 3.89 4.91 18.00
N GLN A 103 3.69 5.74 16.97
CA GLN A 103 3.71 7.20 17.13
C GLN A 103 2.64 7.68 18.11
N LYS A 104 1.41 7.17 18.00
CA LYS A 104 0.34 7.49 18.96
C LYS A 104 0.72 7.11 20.40
N ARG A 105 1.29 5.92 20.61
CA ARG A 105 1.75 5.46 21.93
C ARG A 105 2.85 6.37 22.48
N SER A 106 3.79 6.79 21.65
CA SER A 106 4.85 7.75 22.01
C SER A 106 4.25 9.08 22.50
N LEU A 107 3.30 9.64 21.74
CA LEU A 107 2.59 10.87 22.14
C LEU A 107 1.76 10.71 23.42
N SER A 108 1.22 9.52 23.67
CA SER A 108 0.48 9.23 24.91
C SER A 108 1.38 9.18 26.13
N ARG A 109 2.58 8.58 26.00
CA ARG A 109 3.58 8.59 27.08
C ARG A 109 4.07 10.01 27.39
N ARG A 110 4.24 10.84 26.36
CA ARG A 110 4.65 12.25 26.54
C ARG A 110 3.59 13.09 27.21
N GLU A 111 2.33 13.00 26.77
CA GLU A 111 1.22 13.72 27.43
C GLU A 111 1.10 13.35 28.92
N ASN A 112 1.29 12.08 29.28
CA ASN A 112 1.27 11.67 30.68
C ASN A 112 2.41 12.30 31.49
N ARG A 113 3.63 12.41 30.91
CA ARG A 113 4.76 13.10 31.54
C ARG A 113 4.48 14.59 31.73
N GLU A 114 3.90 15.24 30.71
CA GLU A 114 3.50 16.65 30.79
C GLU A 114 2.44 16.88 31.89
N LYS A 115 1.45 15.99 32.02
CA LYS A 115 0.46 16.06 33.09
C LYS A 115 1.11 15.91 34.47
N THR A 116 2.01 14.94 34.65
CA THR A 116 2.74 14.77 35.92
C THR A 116 3.60 16.00 36.25
N ALA A 117 4.27 16.61 35.27
CA ALA A 117 5.05 17.84 35.47
C ALA A 117 4.15 19.03 35.85
N GLN A 118 3.00 19.18 35.19
CA GLN A 118 2.00 20.21 35.53
C GLN A 118 1.40 20.02 36.93
N GLU A 119 1.11 18.79 37.34
CA GLU A 119 0.61 18.47 38.69
C GLU A 119 1.65 18.79 39.76
N ARG A 120 2.94 18.48 39.51
CA ARG A 120 4.06 18.86 40.39
C ARG A 120 4.16 20.37 40.54
N SER A 121 4.15 21.12 39.43
CA SER A 121 4.17 22.59 39.47
C SER A 121 2.99 23.18 40.25
N LYS A 122 1.77 22.67 40.05
CA LYS A 122 0.58 23.09 40.83
C LYS A 122 0.69 22.76 42.32
N SER A 123 1.34 21.66 42.68
CA SER A 123 1.55 21.29 44.09
C SER A 123 2.59 22.19 44.77
N LEU A 124 3.64 22.60 44.05
CA LEU A 124 4.70 23.49 44.54
C LEU A 124 4.18 24.91 44.85
N GLN A 125 3.21 25.41 44.07
CA GLN A 125 2.52 26.69 44.32
C GLN A 125 1.74 26.75 45.65
N LYS A 126 1.52 25.62 46.34
CA LYS A 126 0.83 25.57 47.65
C LYS A 126 1.77 25.68 48.86
N THR A 127 3.08 25.73 48.65
CA THR A 127 4.11 25.83 49.70
C THR A 127 4.62 27.27 49.83
N VAL A 128 5.14 27.67 51.01
CA VAL A 128 5.14 29.08 51.46
C VAL A 128 6.37 29.91 51.03
N ASN A 129 7.39 29.33 50.38
CA ASN A 129 8.64 30.05 50.05
C ASN A 129 8.65 30.61 48.61
N SER A 130 8.45 31.93 48.45
CA SER A 130 8.19 32.58 47.16
C SER A 130 9.37 32.65 46.17
N GLU A 131 10.62 32.72 46.65
CA GLU A 131 11.81 32.83 45.78
C GLU A 131 12.23 31.49 45.16
N GLU A 132 12.19 30.40 45.93
CA GLU A 132 12.47 29.05 45.42
C GLU A 132 11.39 28.60 44.43
N ILE A 133 10.12 28.95 44.69
CA ILE A 133 8.99 28.65 43.80
C ILE A 133 9.11 29.37 42.45
N ASN A 134 9.58 30.62 42.41
CA ASN A 134 9.75 31.33 41.15
C ASN A 134 10.83 30.69 40.27
N LYS A 135 11.95 30.28 40.86
CA LYS A 135 13.05 29.64 40.14
C LYS A 135 12.65 28.26 39.61
N GLU A 136 11.96 27.47 40.42
CA GLU A 136 11.47 26.13 40.03
C GLU A 136 10.31 26.21 39.03
N ASN A 137 9.48 27.26 39.06
CA ASN A 137 8.47 27.51 38.03
C ASN A 137 9.09 27.90 36.68
N GLU A 138 10.12 28.75 36.68
CA GLU A 138 10.85 29.09 35.44
C GLU A 138 11.53 27.87 34.81
N GLU A 139 12.10 26.98 35.63
CA GLU A 139 12.70 25.72 35.17
C GLU A 139 11.63 24.77 34.59
N ASN A 140 10.50 24.60 35.29
CA ASN A 140 9.37 23.80 34.80
C ASN A 140 8.77 24.35 33.50
N GLU A 141 8.64 25.67 33.36
CA GLU A 141 8.10 26.29 32.14
C GLU A 141 9.06 26.13 30.95
N LYS A 142 10.38 26.25 31.20
CA LYS A 142 11.41 25.94 30.20
C LYS A 142 11.34 24.46 29.78
N GLU A 143 11.22 23.54 30.74
CA GLU A 143 11.12 22.09 30.45
C GLU A 143 9.88 21.77 29.60
N LEU A 144 8.70 22.30 29.99
CA LEU A 144 7.46 22.13 29.22
C LEU A 144 7.56 22.71 27.80
N LYS A 145 8.24 23.85 27.64
CA LYS A 145 8.45 24.45 26.32
C LYS A 145 9.36 23.58 25.44
N MET A 146 10.47 23.08 25.99
CA MET A 146 11.37 22.17 25.26
C MET A 146 10.66 20.87 24.87
N MET A 147 9.88 20.26 25.77
CA MET A 147 9.12 19.04 25.48
C MET A 147 8.10 19.24 24.35
N ASN A 148 7.48 20.42 24.30
CA ASN A 148 6.53 20.76 23.24
C ASN A 148 7.23 20.95 21.88
N GLU A 149 8.35 21.68 21.85
CA GLU A 149 9.16 21.85 20.62
C GLU A 149 9.69 20.51 20.09
N GLU A 150 10.18 19.65 20.98
CA GLU A 150 10.61 18.30 20.64
C GLU A 150 9.46 17.47 20.07
N THR A 151 8.26 17.58 20.66
CA THR A 151 7.06 16.88 20.17
C THR A 151 6.65 17.35 18.78
N GLN A 152 6.66 18.66 18.52
CA GLN A 152 6.37 19.18 17.18
C GLN A 152 7.40 18.73 16.15
N ARG A 153 8.69 18.69 16.51
CA ARG A 153 9.75 18.18 15.63
C ARG A 153 9.52 16.71 15.28
N ASN A 154 9.26 15.87 16.29
CA ASN A 154 8.98 14.45 16.11
C ASN A 154 7.73 14.18 15.26
N ILE A 155 6.69 15.01 15.41
CA ILE A 155 5.49 14.94 14.57
C ILE A 155 5.85 15.20 13.10
N LYS A 156 6.56 16.31 12.82
CA LYS A 156 6.97 16.66 11.45
C LYS A 156 7.88 15.59 10.82
N GLU A 157 8.84 15.08 11.58
CA GLU A 157 9.74 14.01 11.12
C GLU A 157 8.98 12.71 10.83
N PHE A 158 7.97 12.39 11.64
CA PHE A 158 7.09 11.26 11.38
C PHE A 158 6.26 11.48 10.10
N GLU A 159 5.62 12.64 9.95
CA GLU A 159 4.81 12.96 8.76
C GLU A 159 5.65 12.91 7.48
N ASN A 160 6.85 13.49 7.48
CA ASN A 160 7.74 13.45 6.31
C ASN A 160 8.15 12.02 5.94
N ARG A 161 8.52 11.20 6.93
CA ARG A 161 8.85 9.78 6.69
C ARG A 161 7.63 9.02 6.19
N HIS A 162 6.46 9.26 6.77
CA HIS A 162 5.22 8.62 6.37
C HIS A 162 4.86 8.94 4.92
N VAL A 163 4.94 10.21 4.50
CA VAL A 163 4.69 10.61 3.11
C VAL A 163 5.65 9.92 2.16
N ASN A 164 6.94 9.84 2.50
CA ASN A 164 7.92 9.16 1.66
C ASN A 164 7.66 7.65 1.56
N ASP A 165 7.36 6.99 2.67
CA ASP A 165 7.03 5.55 2.69
C ASP A 165 5.82 5.27 1.77
N ILE A 166 4.76 6.08 1.88
CA ILE A 166 3.54 5.91 1.08
C ILE A 166 3.77 6.26 -0.40
N LYS A 167 4.59 7.27 -0.68
CA LYS A 167 5.00 7.59 -2.05
C LYS A 167 5.67 6.39 -2.72
N GLN A 168 6.56 5.69 -2.03
CA GLN A 168 7.21 4.50 -2.58
C GLN A 168 6.19 3.38 -2.83
N VAL A 169 5.25 3.16 -1.91
CA VAL A 169 4.15 2.20 -2.11
C VAL A 169 3.37 2.50 -3.39
N LEU A 170 2.98 3.76 -3.59
CA LEU A 170 2.23 4.16 -4.78
C LEU A 170 3.05 3.99 -6.07
N LEU A 171 4.35 4.30 -6.04
CA LEU A 171 5.22 4.10 -7.19
C LEU A 171 5.38 2.61 -7.54
N HIS A 172 5.54 1.74 -6.55
CA HIS A 172 5.57 0.29 -6.78
C HIS A 172 4.25 -0.22 -7.35
N LEU A 173 3.11 0.27 -6.85
CA LEU A 173 1.80 -0.09 -7.38
C LEU A 173 1.67 0.28 -8.86
N MET A 174 1.93 1.55 -9.17
CA MET A 174 1.85 2.05 -10.54
C MET A 174 2.77 1.30 -11.48
N ASN A 175 4.01 1.03 -11.06
CA ASN A 175 4.97 0.32 -11.90
C ASN A 175 4.54 -1.13 -12.16
N ALA A 176 4.02 -1.83 -11.14
CA ALA A 176 3.54 -3.20 -11.29
C ALA A 176 2.34 -3.28 -12.25
N GLU A 177 1.37 -2.37 -12.11
CA GLU A 177 0.21 -2.30 -13.00
C GLU A 177 0.61 -1.93 -14.44
N MET A 178 1.42 -0.88 -14.59
CA MET A 178 1.90 -0.43 -15.91
C MET A 178 2.68 -1.52 -16.63
N PHE A 179 3.57 -2.22 -15.93
CA PHE A 179 4.33 -3.33 -16.51
C PHE A 179 3.39 -4.43 -17.00
N HIS A 180 2.50 -4.94 -16.14
CA HIS A 180 1.54 -5.98 -16.50
C HIS A 180 0.68 -5.58 -17.71
N HIS A 181 0.09 -4.38 -17.69
CA HIS A 181 -0.77 -3.91 -18.76
C HIS A 181 0.00 -3.65 -20.07
N SER A 182 1.23 -3.14 -19.99
CA SER A 182 2.06 -2.92 -21.19
C SER A 182 2.38 -4.23 -21.92
N VAL A 183 2.73 -5.28 -21.17
CA VAL A 183 2.97 -6.61 -21.75
C VAL A 183 1.68 -7.17 -22.34
N ALA A 184 0.55 -7.06 -21.62
CA ALA A 184 -0.73 -7.53 -22.13
C ALA A 184 -1.13 -6.86 -23.45
N LEU A 185 -0.98 -5.54 -23.54
CA LEU A 185 -1.26 -4.79 -24.76
C LEU A 185 -0.33 -5.19 -25.90
N GLN A 186 0.97 -5.34 -25.64
CA GLN A 186 1.93 -5.77 -26.64
C GLN A 186 1.59 -7.15 -27.20
N GLN A 187 1.28 -8.12 -26.33
CA GLN A 187 0.96 -9.48 -26.75
C GLN A 187 -0.33 -9.53 -27.58
N LEU A 188 -1.38 -8.81 -27.17
CA LEU A 188 -2.61 -8.73 -27.94
C LEU A 188 -2.43 -8.02 -29.28
N THR A 189 -1.58 -6.99 -29.33
CA THR A 189 -1.25 -6.27 -30.57
C THR A 189 -0.52 -7.19 -31.55
N ASN A 190 0.40 -8.02 -31.06
CA ASN A 190 1.13 -8.98 -31.89
C ASN A 190 0.22 -10.09 -32.46
N LEU A 191 -0.87 -10.41 -31.77
CA LEU A 191 -1.83 -11.43 -32.21
C LEU A 191 -2.82 -10.88 -33.26
N LEU A 192 -3.09 -9.58 -33.26
CA LEU A 192 -4.10 -8.98 -34.12
C LEU A 192 -3.94 -9.34 -35.61
N PRO A 193 -2.74 -9.31 -36.22
CA PRO A 193 -2.57 -9.71 -37.61
C PRO A 193 -2.91 -11.18 -37.87
N LEU A 194 -2.64 -12.08 -36.93
CA LEU A 194 -2.99 -13.50 -37.06
C LEU A 194 -4.51 -13.67 -37.14
N VAL A 195 -5.26 -12.90 -36.35
CA VAL A 195 -6.73 -12.90 -36.39
C VAL A 195 -7.25 -12.26 -37.68
N GLN A 196 -6.64 -11.16 -38.14
CA GLN A 196 -7.08 -10.45 -39.35
C GLN A 196 -6.83 -11.22 -40.65
N ASN A 197 -5.83 -12.10 -40.65
CA ASN A 197 -5.45 -12.89 -41.82
C ASN A 197 -6.11 -14.27 -41.89
N ILE A 198 -7.09 -14.56 -41.01
CA ILE A 198 -7.90 -15.78 -41.14
C ILE A 198 -8.64 -15.70 -42.46
N ASP A 199 -8.40 -16.65 -43.37
CA ASP A 199 -9.14 -16.76 -44.61
C ASP A 199 -10.46 -17.50 -44.37
N PRO A 200 -11.63 -16.84 -44.49
CA PRO A 200 -12.92 -17.49 -44.29
C PRO A 200 -13.20 -18.59 -45.33
N GLU A 201 -12.51 -18.57 -46.48
CA GLU A 201 -12.69 -19.56 -47.55
C GLU A 201 -12.00 -20.90 -47.24
N ASN A 202 -11.01 -20.89 -46.33
CA ASN A 202 -10.32 -22.08 -45.81
C ASN A 202 -11.05 -22.71 -44.61
N LEU A 203 -12.12 -22.09 -44.11
CA LEU A 203 -12.95 -22.69 -43.07
C LEU A 203 -13.74 -23.87 -43.66
N PRO A 204 -13.85 -25.00 -42.93
CA PRO A 204 -14.63 -26.14 -43.40
C PRO A 204 -16.07 -25.69 -43.68
N LYS A 205 -16.51 -25.88 -44.94
CA LYS A 205 -17.82 -25.41 -45.43
C LYS A 205 -18.99 -26.30 -44.99
N ASP A 206 -18.70 -27.43 -44.34
CA ASP A 206 -19.67 -28.43 -43.96
C ASP A 206 -19.60 -28.73 -42.45
N ILE A 207 -20.39 -27.96 -41.68
CA ILE A 207 -21.02 -28.38 -40.42
C ILE A 207 -22.50 -28.01 -40.51
#